data_AF-A0A4Q2X7Q4-F1
#
_entry.id   AF-A0A4Q2X7Q4-F1
#
_cell.length_a   1.000
_cell.length_b   1.000
_cell.length_c   1.000
_cell.angle_alpha   90.00
_cell.angle_beta   90.00
_cell.angle_gamma   90.00
#
_symmetry.space_group_name_H-M   'P 1'
#
loop_
_entity.id
_entity.type
_entity.pdbx_description
1 polymer ?
#
loop_
_entity_poly.entity_id
_entity_poly.type
_entity_poly.pdbx_seq_one_letter_code
_entity_poly.pdbx_strand_id
1 'polypeptide(L)'
;MGQWQTGRHNPCTVLFFGYIAEVIRSFADEATEKVFRGDKLTRKEEKRLGGLRLEKAQERLAILNQATERDLLILQSLHYHKLHGGNRYSVDANSRTSKWRITFSWANEELTDVELVLIEDTHS
;
A
#
# COMPACT_ATOMS: atom_id res chain seq x y z
N MET A 1 33.26 -2.11 43.07
CA MET A 1 32.51 -0.85 42.87
C MET A 1 32.81 -0.37 41.46
N GLY A 2 31.94 -0.31 40.46
CA GLY A 2 30.58 -0.80 40.25
C GLY A 2 30.40 -0.89 38.73
N GLN A 3 29.76 -1.97 38.27
CA GLN A 3 29.39 -2.16 36.86
C GLN A 3 28.23 -1.22 36.52
N TRP A 4 28.31 -0.52 35.38
CA TRP A 4 27.19 0.24 34.83
C TRP A 4 26.55 -0.57 33.69
N GLN A 5 25.41 -1.17 33.99
CA GLN A 5 24.41 -1.56 33.01
C GLN A 5 23.40 -0.43 32.90
N THR A 6 23.07 0.03 31.69
CA THR A 6 21.75 0.59 31.39
C THR A 6 21.32 0.14 30.00
N GLY A 7 20.41 -0.84 29.96
CA GLY A 7 19.65 -1.15 28.77
C GLY A 7 18.64 -0.03 28.45
N ARG A 8 18.28 0.09 27.17
CA ARG A 8 16.99 0.64 26.76
C ARG A 8 16.39 -0.24 25.68
N HIS A 9 15.40 -0.98 26.14
CA HIS A 9 14.32 -1.64 25.43
C HIS A 9 14.00 -1.06 24.04
N ASN A 10 14.05 -1.94 23.03
CA ASN A 10 13.15 -1.84 21.88
C ASN A 10 11.87 -2.60 22.24
N PRO A 11 10.72 -1.92 22.32
CA PRO A 11 9.47 -2.55 21.97
C PRO A 11 8.84 -1.73 20.85
N CYS A 12 9.27 -1.94 19.61
CA CYS A 12 8.39 -1.71 18.45
C CYS A 12 7.42 -2.89 18.39
N THR A 13 6.49 -2.95 19.34
CA THR A 13 5.34 -3.84 19.23
C THR A 13 4.15 -3.06 19.73
N VAL A 14 3.64 -2.22 18.85
CA VAL A 14 2.33 -1.61 19.05
C VAL A 14 1.31 -2.69 18.70
N LEU A 15 0.90 -3.48 19.70
CA LEU A 15 -0.24 -4.37 19.58
C LEU A 15 -1.52 -3.54 19.70
N PHE A 16 -2.05 -3.09 18.57
CA PHE A 16 -3.44 -2.65 18.50
C PHE A 16 -4.33 -3.90 18.36
N PHE A 17 -4.77 -4.45 19.49
CA PHE A 17 -5.89 -5.40 19.54
C PHE A 17 -7.21 -4.62 19.42
N GLY A 18 -7.48 -4.08 18.24
CA GLY A 18 -8.81 -3.75 17.76
C GLY A 18 -9.06 -4.65 16.57
N TYR A 19 -10.28 -5.14 16.39
CA TYR A 19 -10.66 -5.92 15.21
C TYR A 19 -10.44 -5.01 13.98
N ILE A 20 -9.28 -5.10 13.35
CA ILE A 20 -8.95 -4.31 12.16
C ILE A 20 -9.81 -4.95 11.07
N ALA A 21 -10.93 -4.31 10.73
CA ALA A 21 -11.71 -4.73 9.59
C ALA A 21 -10.82 -4.51 8.36
N GLU A 22 -10.17 -5.58 7.90
CA GLU A 22 -9.40 -5.55 6.66
C GLU A 22 -10.35 -5.26 5.52
N VAL A 23 -10.15 -4.11 4.87
CA VAL A 23 -10.97 -3.66 3.76
C VAL A 23 -10.49 -4.26 2.43
N ILE A 24 -9.20 -4.61 2.31
CA ILE A 24 -8.68 -5.30 1.12
C ILE A 24 -9.10 -6.77 1.15
N ARG A 25 -9.81 -7.21 0.12
CA ARG A 25 -10.32 -8.57 -0.04
C ARG A 25 -9.56 -9.41 -1.04
N SER A 26 -9.05 -8.79 -2.11
CA SER A 26 -8.30 -9.50 -3.13
C SER A 26 -7.22 -8.64 -3.76
N PHE A 27 -6.17 -9.32 -4.21
CA PHE A 27 -5.09 -8.74 -5.01
C PHE A 27 -5.23 -9.26 -6.44
N ALA A 28 -4.95 -8.39 -7.42
CA ALA A 28 -4.94 -8.80 -8.83
C ALA A 28 -3.70 -9.64 -9.17
N ASP A 29 -2.63 -9.50 -8.38
CA ASP A 29 -1.37 -10.23 -8.58
C ASP A 29 -0.65 -10.57 -7.26
N GLU A 30 0.08 -11.68 -7.30
CA GLU A 30 0.79 -12.24 -6.13
C GLU A 30 1.90 -11.31 -5.61
N ALA A 31 2.55 -10.51 -6.46
CA ALA A 31 3.63 -9.66 -6.00
C ALA A 31 3.08 -8.47 -5.19
N THR A 32 1.93 -7.91 -5.58
CA THR A 32 1.26 -6.87 -4.77
C THR A 32 0.85 -7.41 -3.42
N GLU A 33 0.32 -8.63 -3.36
CA GLU A 33 0.00 -9.30 -2.09
C GLU A 33 1.25 -9.49 -1.23
N LYS A 34 2.37 -9.95 -1.82
CA LYS A 34 3.64 -10.08 -1.09
C LYS A 34 4.14 -8.75 -0.54
N VAL A 35 4.06 -7.66 -1.32
CA VAL A 35 4.43 -6.32 -0.84
C VAL A 35 3.54 -5.89 0.33
N PHE A 36 2.24 -6.16 0.27
CA PHE A 36 1.32 -5.88 1.37
C PHE A 36 1.68 -6.66 2.64
N ARG A 37 1.93 -7.97 2.51
CA ARG A 37 2.29 -8.85 3.64
C ARG A 37 3.71 -8.63 4.17
N GLY A 38 4.56 -7.95 3.42
CA GLY A 38 5.99 -7.81 3.73
C GLY A 38 6.80 -9.07 3.40
N ASP A 39 6.28 -9.92 2.53
CA ASP A 39 6.92 -11.16 2.10
C ASP A 39 8.08 -10.90 1.13
N LYS A 40 8.97 -11.89 1.03
CA LYS A 40 10.11 -11.82 0.12
C LYS A 40 9.66 -11.96 -1.34
N LEU A 41 10.08 -11.01 -2.17
CA LEU A 41 9.90 -11.06 -3.61
C LEU A 41 10.95 -11.95 -4.29
N THR A 42 10.57 -12.57 -5.38
CA THR A 42 11.50 -13.22 -6.31
C THR A 42 12.24 -12.17 -7.13
N ARG A 43 13.41 -12.53 -7.66
CA ARG A 43 14.19 -11.64 -8.55
C ARG A 43 13.38 -11.11 -9.74
N LYS A 44 12.45 -11.92 -10.26
CA LYS A 44 11.58 -11.52 -11.38
C LYS A 44 10.57 -10.45 -10.95
N GLU A 45 9.97 -10.61 -9.77
CA GLU A 45 9.04 -9.64 -9.19
C GLU A 45 9.74 -8.34 -8.81
N GLU A 46 10.92 -8.41 -8.18
CA GLU A 46 11.75 -7.23 -7.85
C GLU A 46 12.10 -6.43 -9.11
N LYS A 47 12.50 -7.12 -10.19
CA LYS A 47 12.80 -6.47 -11.47
C LYS A 47 11.57 -5.82 -12.09
N ARG A 48 10.40 -6.48 -12.01
CA ARG A 48 9.12 -5.93 -12.51
C ARG A 48 8.71 -4.68 -11.76
N LEU A 49 8.88 -4.67 -10.43
CA LEU A 49 8.57 -3.55 -9.55
C LEU A 49 9.67 -2.47 -9.54
N GLY A 50 10.63 -2.52 -10.46
CA GLY A 50 11.80 -1.62 -10.50
C GLY A 50 11.45 -0.15 -10.30
N GLY A 51 12.20 0.52 -9.42
CA GLY A 51 11.98 1.93 -9.07
C GLY A 51 10.83 2.19 -8.09
N LEU A 52 10.05 1.17 -7.69
CA LEU A 52 9.11 1.27 -6.58
C LEU A 52 9.86 1.27 -5.24
N ARG A 53 9.50 2.20 -4.35
CA ARG A 53 9.95 2.15 -2.95
C ARG A 53 9.03 1.23 -2.17
N LEU A 54 9.45 -0.03 -2.00
CA LEU A 54 8.62 -1.09 -1.41
C LEU A 54 8.07 -0.75 -0.02
N GLU A 55 8.90 -0.21 0.88
CA GLU A 55 8.47 0.22 2.21
C GLU A 55 7.34 1.26 2.13
N LYS A 56 7.45 2.23 1.22
CA LYS A 56 6.42 3.25 1.02
C LYS A 56 5.16 2.65 0.43
N ALA A 57 5.29 1.75 -0.54
CA ALA A 57 4.14 1.05 -1.13
C ALA A 57 3.39 0.23 -0.08
N GLN A 58 4.13 -0.46 0.79
CA GLN A 58 3.56 -1.23 1.90
C GLN A 58 2.81 -0.32 2.90
N GLU A 59 3.39 0.82 3.29
CA GLU A 59 2.69 1.82 4.12
C GLU A 59 1.37 2.28 3.46
N ARG A 60 1.40 2.53 2.15
CA ARG A 60 0.22 2.99 1.40
C ARG A 60 -0.86 1.90 1.32
N LEU A 61 -0.48 0.65 1.11
CA LEU A 61 -1.39 -0.49 1.15
C LEU A 61 -1.97 -0.71 2.55
N ALA A 62 -1.19 -0.51 3.61
CA ALA A 62 -1.66 -0.59 4.98
C ALA A 62 -2.67 0.51 5.33
N ILE A 63 -2.49 1.73 4.80
CA ILE A 63 -3.47 2.81 4.91
C ILE A 63 -4.75 2.44 4.14
N LEU A 64 -4.63 1.95 2.90
CA LEU A 64 -5.78 1.53 2.10
C LEU A 64 -6.60 0.43 2.79
N ASN A 65 -5.93 -0.54 3.42
CA ASN A 65 -6.60 -1.65 4.11
C ASN A 65 -7.45 -1.21 5.31
N GLN A 66 -7.29 0.02 5.79
CA GLN A 66 -8.03 0.59 6.92
C GLN A 66 -8.93 1.75 6.53
N ALA A 67 -8.85 2.22 5.28
CA ALA A 67 -9.53 3.41 4.83
C ALA A 67 -10.90 3.07 4.23
N THR A 68 -11.92 3.82 4.62
CA THR A 68 -13.17 3.89 3.85
C THR A 68 -12.97 4.76 2.61
N GLU A 69 -13.88 4.67 1.63
CA GLU A 69 -13.85 5.58 0.49
C GLU A 69 -13.90 7.05 0.92
N ARG A 70 -14.66 7.36 1.97
CA ARG A 70 -14.73 8.70 2.52
C ARG A 70 -13.40 9.19 3.06
N ASP A 71 -12.64 8.32 3.74
CA ASP A 71 -11.30 8.68 4.24
C ASP A 71 -10.36 9.00 3.08
N LEU A 72 -10.42 8.23 1.99
CA LEU A 72 -9.60 8.45 0.79
C LEU A 72 -9.91 9.77 0.08
N LEU A 73 -11.17 10.19 0.07
CA LEU A 73 -11.56 11.51 -0.47
C LEU A 73 -10.98 12.68 0.33
N ILE A 74 -10.72 12.49 1.63
CA ILE A 74 -10.18 13.53 2.51
C ILE A 74 -8.65 13.48 2.56
N LEU A 75 -8.05 12.28 2.41
CA LEU A 75 -6.61 12.06 2.41
C LEU A 75 -5.94 12.51 1.10
N GLN A 76 -5.79 13.82 0.94
CA GLN A 76 -5.16 14.42 -0.25
C GLN A 76 -3.77 13.86 -0.59
N SER A 77 -3.02 13.41 0.42
CA SER A 77 -1.67 12.83 0.24
C SER A 77 -1.62 11.52 -0.55
N LEU A 78 -2.78 10.86 -0.74
CA LEU A 78 -2.91 9.64 -1.54
C LEU A 78 -3.33 9.93 -2.98
N HIS A 79 -3.78 11.15 -3.29
CA HIS A 79 -4.25 11.53 -4.61
C HIS A 79 -5.28 10.55 -5.19
N TYR A 80 -6.25 10.17 -4.35
CA TYR A 80 -7.37 9.31 -4.73
C TYR A 80 -8.17 9.91 -5.89
N HIS A 81 -8.37 9.12 -6.95
CA HIS A 81 -9.23 9.48 -8.06
C HIS A 81 -9.75 8.22 -8.78
N LYS A 82 -10.88 8.39 -9.47
CA LYS A 82 -11.44 7.36 -10.35
C LYS A 82 -10.72 7.38 -11.70
N LEU A 83 -10.38 6.20 -12.23
CA LEU A 83 -9.81 6.07 -13.57
C LEU A 83 -10.90 6.25 -14.64
N HIS A 84 -10.55 6.86 -15.76
CA HIS A 84 -11.50 7.10 -16.86
C HIS A 84 -11.92 5.77 -17.52
N GLY A 85 -13.19 5.67 -17.93
CA GLY A 85 -13.69 4.56 -18.73
C GLY A 85 -13.94 3.25 -17.96
N GLY A 86 -13.90 3.25 -16.63
CA GLY A 86 -14.16 2.04 -15.83
C GLY A 86 -14.57 2.33 -14.39
N ASN A 87 -14.64 1.26 -13.59
CA ASN A 87 -14.93 1.30 -12.15
C ASN A 87 -13.68 1.07 -11.29
N ARG A 88 -12.50 1.33 -11.85
CA ARG A 88 -11.24 1.28 -11.11
C ARG A 88 -10.88 2.66 -10.56
N TYR A 89 -10.19 2.64 -9.44
CA TYR A 89 -9.70 3.80 -8.71
C TYR A 89 -8.18 3.70 -8.59
N SER A 90 -7.55 4.83 -8.27
CA SER A 90 -6.10 4.95 -8.23
C SER A 90 -5.65 5.88 -7.12
N VAL A 91 -4.58 5.49 -6.44
CA VAL A 91 -3.83 6.31 -5.48
C VAL A 91 -2.33 6.21 -5.76
N ASP A 92 -1.55 7.15 -5.22
CA ASP A 92 -0.09 7.09 -5.29
C ASP A 92 0.47 5.93 -4.46
N ALA A 93 1.25 5.06 -5.11
CA ALA A 93 1.96 3.97 -4.44
C ALA A 93 3.25 4.43 -3.74
N ASN A 94 3.76 5.61 -4.11
CA ASN A 94 5.06 6.10 -3.69
C ASN A 94 5.00 7.61 -3.43
N SER A 95 5.79 8.42 -4.15
CA SER A 95 5.64 9.88 -4.21
C SER A 95 4.70 10.31 -5.34
N ARG A 96 4.18 11.54 -5.28
CA ARG A 96 3.35 12.13 -6.33
C ARG A 96 4.02 12.22 -7.70
N THR A 97 5.34 12.38 -7.70
CA THR A 97 6.18 12.43 -8.92
C THR A 97 6.54 11.04 -9.45
N SER A 98 6.29 9.98 -8.66
CA SER A 98 6.46 8.60 -9.11
C SER A 98 5.40 8.26 -10.15
N LYS A 99 5.75 7.33 -11.05
CA LYS A 99 4.83 6.69 -11.99
C LYS A 99 4.06 5.51 -11.38
N TRP A 100 4.42 5.08 -10.17
CA TRP A 100 3.77 3.95 -9.52
C TRP A 100 2.44 4.36 -8.86
N ARG A 101 1.39 3.59 -9.13
CA ARG A 101 0.04 3.73 -8.57
C ARG A 101 -0.40 2.41 -7.95
N ILE A 102 -1.26 2.51 -6.94
CA ILE A 102 -2.07 1.38 -6.48
C ILE A 102 -3.43 1.57 -7.14
N THR A 103 -3.87 0.57 -7.90
CA THR A 103 -5.22 0.56 -8.48
C THR A 103 -6.07 -0.53 -7.89
N PHE A 104 -7.37 -0.29 -7.80
CA PHE A 104 -8.31 -1.20 -7.15
C PHE A 104 -9.75 -0.89 -7.58
N SER A 105 -10.68 -1.76 -7.23
CA SER A 105 -12.12 -1.54 -7.37
C SER A 105 -12.79 -1.53 -6.00
N TRP A 106 -13.93 -0.85 -5.89
CA TRP A 106 -14.80 -0.95 -4.71
C TRP A 106 -15.92 -1.96 -4.98
N ALA A 107 -16.14 -2.89 -4.05
CA ALA A 107 -17.29 -3.79 -4.04
C ALA A 107 -17.80 -3.94 -2.61
N ASN A 108 -19.05 -3.56 -2.32
CA ASN A 108 -19.65 -3.65 -0.99
C ASN A 108 -18.79 -3.03 0.14
N GLU A 109 -18.26 -1.83 -0.08
CA GLU A 109 -17.37 -1.13 0.87
C GLU A 109 -16.01 -1.80 1.09
N GLU A 110 -15.63 -2.75 0.22
CA GLU A 110 -14.37 -3.48 0.28
C GLU A 110 -13.53 -3.21 -0.98
N LEU A 111 -12.20 -3.24 -0.85
CA LEU A 111 -11.25 -3.11 -1.96
C LEU A 111 -11.00 -4.47 -2.60
N THR A 112 -11.22 -4.58 -3.90
CA THR A 112 -10.90 -5.78 -4.69
C THR A 112 -9.91 -5.47 -5.80
N ASP A 113 -9.23 -6.53 -6.26
CA ASP A 113 -8.31 -6.51 -7.39
C ASP A 113 -7.22 -5.45 -7.25
N VAL A 114 -6.68 -5.34 -6.02
CA VAL A 114 -5.64 -4.39 -5.66
C VAL A 114 -4.35 -4.74 -6.39
N GLU A 115 -3.75 -3.76 -7.05
CA GLU A 115 -2.60 -3.96 -7.94
C GLU A 115 -1.63 -2.76 -7.89
N LEU A 116 -0.33 -3.04 -7.80
CA LEU A 116 0.73 -2.07 -8.03
C LEU A 116 1.02 -1.98 -9.53
N VAL A 117 0.71 -0.83 -10.12
CA VAL A 117 0.88 -0.59 -11.57
C VAL A 117 1.82 0.58 -11.82
N LEU A 118 2.63 0.45 -12.86
CA LEU A 118 3.41 1.55 -13.40
C LEU A 118 2.57 2.23 -14.49
N ILE A 119 2.13 3.47 -14.26
CA ILE A 119 1.51 4.25 -15.32
C ILE A 119 2.62 4.86 -16.17
N GLU A 120 2.75 4.40 -17.39
CA GLU A 120 3.52 5.13 -18.39
C GLU A 120 2.69 6.35 -18.78
N ASP A 121 3.26 7.53 -18.53
CA ASP A 121 2.59 8.80 -18.82
C ASP A 121 2.30 8.89 -20.32
N THR A 122 1.03 8.75 -20.70
CA THR A 122 0.51 9.04 -22.04
C THR A 122 -0.10 10.45 -22.07
N HIS A 123 0.61 11.44 -21.52
CA HIS A 123 0.42 12.81 -21.97
C HIS A 123 1.30 13.03 -23.22
N SER A 124 0.72 12.72 -24.38
CA SER A 124 1.11 13.30 -25.67
C SER A 124 0.87 14.80 -25.69
#